data_AF-A0A4U2XY67-F1
#
_entry.id   AF-A0A4U2XY67-F1
#
_cell.length_a   1.000
_cell.length_b   1.000
_cell.length_c   1.000
_cell.angle_alpha   90.00
_cell.angle_beta   90.00
_cell.angle_gamma   90.00
#
_symmetry.space_group_name_H-M   'P 1'
#
loop_
_entity.id
_entity.type
_entity.pdbx_description
1 polymer ?
#
loop_
_entity_poly.entity_id
_entity_poly.type
_entity_poly.pdbx_seq_one_letter_code
_entity_poly.pdbx_strand_id
1 'polypeptide(L)'
;MYKELDFYVIDFDFVEASNLNRQVLYKDEDIGKRKTEAIINNVLKRTKIRTIDREVKEPDDLSNIDFENMNIIVNCADKPRDIEYIIARFCEHYNIPFVSASVGIETGTWGPIYDESNKFPYNNLNLFTHGINGSISPTNSIIGSFLAYDVFIYLFN
;
A
#
# COMPACT_ATOMS: atom_id res chain seq x y z
N MET A 1 18.89 1.37 19.47
CA MET A 1 17.59 0.85 19.96
C MET A 1 16.74 0.64 18.72
N TYR A 2 16.42 -0.60 18.34
CA TYR A 2 15.59 -0.83 17.14
C TYR A 2 14.18 -0.36 17.46
N LYS A 3 13.68 0.64 16.72
CA LYS A 3 12.28 1.06 16.82
C LYS A 3 11.44 -0.08 16.26
N GLU A 4 10.51 -0.61 17.04
CA GLU A 4 9.59 -1.63 16.58
C GLU A 4 8.61 -0.99 15.59
N LEU A 5 8.39 -1.62 14.44
CA LEU A 5 7.47 -1.14 13.42
C LEU A 5 6.10 -1.79 13.65
N ASP A 6 5.07 -0.95 13.68
CA ASP A 6 3.67 -1.34 13.75
C ASP A 6 3.02 -1.15 12.37
N PHE A 7 2.38 -2.20 11.84
CA PHE A 7 1.76 -2.18 10.52
C PHE A 7 0.24 -2.17 10.63
N TYR A 8 -0.40 -1.31 9.85
CA TYR A 8 -1.82 -1.37 9.56
C TYR A 8 -1.99 -1.78 8.09
N VAL A 9 -2.76 -2.84 7.83
CA VAL A 9 -3.06 -3.31 6.48
C VAL A 9 -4.54 -3.18 6.20
N ILE A 10 -4.87 -2.42 5.17
CA ILE A 10 -6.24 -2.17 4.72
C ILE A 10 -6.41 -2.82 3.36
N ASP A 11 -7.32 -3.78 3.27
CA ASP A 11 -7.68 -4.47 2.04
C ASP A 11 -9.10 -5.03 2.23
N PHE A 12 -9.87 -5.21 1.16
CA PHE A 12 -11.22 -5.77 1.21
C PHE A 12 -11.37 -7.03 0.34
N ASP A 13 -10.36 -7.39 -0.43
CA ASP A 13 -10.46 -8.51 -1.35
C ASP A 13 -10.39 -9.86 -0.63
N PHE A 14 -10.86 -10.89 -1.34
CA PHE A 14 -10.55 -12.27 -1.02
C PHE A 14 -9.26 -12.70 -1.70
N VAL A 15 -8.58 -13.70 -1.14
CA VAL A 15 -7.46 -14.35 -1.79
C VAL A 15 -7.99 -15.20 -2.95
N GLU A 16 -7.49 -14.95 -4.15
CA GLU A 16 -7.77 -15.76 -5.34
C GLU A 16 -6.56 -16.60 -5.76
N ALA A 17 -6.80 -17.72 -6.44
CA ALA A 17 -5.72 -18.53 -7.04
C ALA A 17 -4.82 -17.69 -7.98
N SER A 18 -5.42 -16.73 -8.68
CA SER A 18 -4.73 -15.78 -9.57
C SER A 18 -3.73 -14.88 -8.83
N ASN A 19 -3.83 -14.74 -7.50
CA ASN A 19 -2.99 -13.87 -6.69
C ASN A 19 -1.67 -14.54 -6.28
N LEU A 20 -1.67 -15.87 -6.14
CA LEU A 20 -0.56 -16.66 -5.59
C LEU A 20 0.72 -16.57 -6.43
N ASN A 21 0.60 -16.21 -7.71
CA ASN A 21 1.75 -16.03 -8.59
C ASN A 21 2.63 -14.83 -8.21
N ARG A 22 2.11 -13.83 -7.49
CA ARG A 22 2.81 -12.56 -7.19
C ARG A 22 2.66 -12.06 -5.76
N GLN A 23 1.68 -12.55 -5.02
CA GLN A 23 1.42 -12.17 -3.62
C GLN A 23 1.96 -13.28 -2.70
N VAL A 24 3.28 -13.25 -2.46
CA VAL A 24 4.05 -14.33 -1.81
C VAL A 24 3.64 -14.63 -0.36
N LEU A 25 2.82 -13.78 0.25
CA LEU A 25 2.29 -13.98 1.60
C LEU A 25 1.05 -14.87 1.64
N TYR A 26 0.47 -15.26 0.51
CA TYR A 26 -0.70 -16.13 0.47
C TYR A 26 -0.36 -17.53 -0.04
N LYS A 27 -1.12 -18.52 0.41
CA LYS A 27 -0.97 -19.93 0.05
C LYS A 27 -2.28 -20.49 -0.51
N ASP A 28 -2.22 -21.69 -1.09
CA ASP A 28 -3.41 -22.38 -1.61
C ASP A 28 -4.51 -22.54 -0.55
N GLU A 29 -4.14 -22.78 0.71
CA GLU A 29 -5.07 -22.92 1.84
C GLU A 29 -5.78 -21.62 2.25
N ASP A 30 -5.36 -20.48 1.69
CA ASP A 30 -5.94 -19.17 1.96
C ASP A 30 -6.96 -18.75 0.91
N ILE A 31 -7.07 -19.46 -0.20
CA ILE A 31 -8.03 -19.15 -1.28
C ILE A 31 -9.46 -19.07 -0.70
N GLY A 32 -10.14 -17.96 -0.97
CA GLY A 32 -11.49 -17.68 -0.48
C GLY A 32 -11.56 -17.05 0.92
N LYS A 33 -10.44 -16.90 1.64
CA LYS A 33 -10.36 -16.08 2.86
C LYS A 33 -10.19 -14.61 2.52
N ARG A 34 -10.55 -13.72 3.44
CA ARG A 34 -10.19 -12.31 3.31
C ARG A 34 -8.68 -12.17 3.33
N LYS A 35 -8.12 -11.31 2.47
CA LYS A 35 -6.68 -11.00 2.47
C LYS A 35 -6.19 -10.51 3.83
N THR A 36 -7.00 -9.69 4.49
CA THR A 36 -6.77 -9.17 5.84
C THR A 36 -6.78 -10.23 6.93
N GLU A 37 -7.46 -11.36 6.73
CA GLU A 37 -7.40 -12.52 7.62
C GLU A 37 -6.17 -13.38 7.32
N ALA A 38 -5.95 -13.71 6.05
CA ALA A 38 -4.86 -14.57 5.60
C ALA A 38 -3.48 -14.01 5.95
N ILE A 39 -3.29 -12.69 5.80
CA ILE A 39 -1.98 -12.05 6.02
C ILE A 39 -1.49 -12.19 7.46
N ILE A 40 -2.38 -12.16 8.45
CA ILE A 40 -2.04 -12.30 9.88
C ILE A 40 -1.33 -13.62 10.16
N ASN A 41 -1.75 -14.69 9.48
CA ASN A 41 -1.20 -16.03 9.68
C ASN A 41 0.13 -16.27 8.95
N ASN A 42 0.44 -15.45 7.95
CA ASN A 42 1.57 -15.66 7.05
C ASN A 42 2.72 -14.66 7.23
N VAL A 43 2.51 -13.56 7.95
CA VAL A 43 3.61 -12.67 8.36
C VAL A 43 4.50 -13.32 9.44
N LEU A 44 5.71 -12.79 9.61
CA LEU A 44 6.60 -13.23 10.69
C LEU A 44 5.90 -13.04 12.05
N LYS A 45 5.99 -14.03 12.95
CA LYS A 45 5.34 -14.01 14.26
C LYS A 45 5.67 -12.80 15.14
N ARG A 46 6.80 -12.13 14.88
CA ARG A 46 7.25 -10.93 15.60
C ARG A 46 6.74 -9.62 14.97
N THR A 47 6.09 -9.68 13.81
CA THR A 47 5.56 -8.48 13.15
C THR A 47 4.25 -8.09 13.82
N LYS A 48 4.21 -6.88 14.38
CA LYS A 48 2.98 -6.31 14.92
C LYS A 48 2.13 -5.77 13.76
N ILE A 49 1.03 -6.46 13.47
CA ILE A 49 0.12 -6.12 12.38
C ILE A 49 -1.31 -5.99 12.90
N ARG A 50 -2.03 -4.99 12.40
CA ARG A 50 -3.47 -4.82 12.55
C ARG A 50 -4.08 -4.78 11.16
N THR A 51 -5.21 -5.44 10.96
CA THR A 51 -5.85 -5.48 9.65
C THR A 51 -7.26 -4.90 9.72
N ILE A 52 -7.69 -4.28 8.62
CA ILE A 52 -8.97 -3.59 8.49
C ILE A 52 -9.59 -4.02 7.16
N ASP A 53 -10.69 -4.79 7.23
CA ASP A 53 -11.46 -5.22 6.06
C ASP A 53 -12.30 -4.04 5.53
N ARG A 54 -11.72 -3.24 4.62
CA ARG A 54 -12.34 -2.01 4.10
C ARG A 54 -11.85 -1.68 2.69
N GLU A 55 -12.80 -1.32 1.84
CA GLU A 55 -12.54 -0.75 0.52
C GLU A 55 -12.44 0.77 0.64
N VAL A 56 -11.44 1.38 -0.02
CA VAL A 56 -11.23 2.84 -0.01
C VAL A 56 -11.64 3.42 -1.35
N LYS A 57 -12.72 4.19 -1.37
CA LYS A 57 -13.29 4.85 -2.56
C LYS A 57 -13.23 6.37 -2.47
N GLU A 58 -13.17 6.90 -1.25
CA GLU A 58 -13.04 8.33 -0.99
C GLU A 58 -12.21 8.57 0.29
N PRO A 59 -11.69 9.78 0.51
CA PRO A 59 -10.83 10.06 1.66
C PRO A 59 -11.51 9.73 3.01
N ASP A 60 -12.82 9.92 3.11
CA ASP A 60 -13.60 9.71 4.32
C ASP A 60 -13.70 8.24 4.73
N ASP A 61 -13.45 7.29 3.81
CA ASP A 61 -13.39 5.86 4.15
C ASP A 61 -12.26 5.54 5.15
N LEU A 62 -11.24 6.40 5.23
CA LEU A 62 -10.15 6.25 6.18
C LEU A 62 -10.45 6.94 7.53
N SER A 63 -11.34 7.92 7.59
CA SER A 63 -11.54 8.82 8.75
C SER A 63 -11.73 8.17 10.13
N ASN A 64 -12.29 6.95 10.19
CA ASN A 64 -12.54 6.23 11.45
C ASN A 64 -11.36 5.36 11.93
N ILE A 65 -10.23 5.41 11.24
CA ILE A 65 -9.01 4.70 11.62
C ILE A 65 -8.17 5.67 12.44
N ASP A 66 -7.65 5.20 13.57
CA ASP A 66 -6.76 6.01 14.40
C ASP A 66 -5.40 6.19 13.71
N PHE A 67 -5.19 7.40 13.18
CA PHE A 67 -3.94 7.81 12.53
C PHE A 67 -3.09 8.75 13.38
N GLU A 68 -3.43 9.03 14.66
CA GLU A 68 -2.71 10.01 15.49
C GLU A 68 -1.21 9.71 15.64
N ASN A 69 -0.79 8.48 15.34
CA ASN A 69 0.60 8.04 15.41
C ASN A 69 1.13 7.42 14.09
N MET A 70 0.42 7.61 12.97
CA MET A 70 0.85 7.04 11.70
C MET A 70 2.01 7.83 11.13
N ASN A 71 3.16 7.18 10.94
CA ASN A 71 4.37 7.87 10.47
C ASN A 71 4.40 8.04 8.95
N ILE A 72 3.78 7.12 8.21
CA ILE A 72 3.70 7.15 6.75
C ILE A 72 2.57 6.23 6.27
N ILE A 73 1.88 6.60 5.20
CA ILE A 73 0.95 5.75 4.47
C ILE A 73 1.63 5.22 3.20
N VAL A 74 1.49 3.91 2.96
CA VAL A 74 2.02 3.25 1.76
C VAL A 74 0.85 2.80 0.90
N ASN A 75 0.63 3.49 -0.22
CA ASN A 75 -0.41 3.16 -1.18
C ASN A 75 0.07 2.10 -2.17
N CYS A 76 -0.47 0.89 -2.03
CA CYS A 76 -0.24 -0.24 -2.93
C CYS A 76 -1.50 -0.64 -3.71
N ALA A 77 -2.57 0.15 -3.62
CA ALA A 77 -3.85 -0.13 -4.28
C ALA A 77 -3.86 0.45 -5.71
N ASP A 78 -4.51 -0.26 -6.63
CA ASP A 78 -4.67 0.11 -8.04
C ASP A 78 -6.09 0.59 -8.38
N LYS A 79 -7.02 0.49 -7.43
CA LYS A 79 -8.43 0.86 -7.57
C LYS A 79 -8.93 1.67 -6.36
N PRO A 80 -9.86 2.62 -6.57
CA PRO A 80 -10.35 3.10 -7.88
C PRO A 80 -9.25 3.79 -8.69
N ARG A 81 -9.57 4.19 -9.93
CA ARG A 81 -8.59 4.73 -10.88
C ARG A 81 -7.81 5.94 -10.33
N ASP A 82 -8.42 6.68 -9.44
CA ASP A 82 -7.92 7.88 -8.75
C ASP A 82 -7.50 7.61 -7.30
N ILE A 83 -7.23 6.35 -6.92
CA ILE A 83 -6.85 5.97 -5.55
C ILE A 83 -5.67 6.78 -5.00
N GLU A 84 -4.67 7.07 -5.83
CA GLU A 84 -3.54 7.90 -5.40
C GLU A 84 -3.97 9.33 -5.06
N TYR A 85 -4.94 9.92 -5.79
CA TYR A 85 -5.51 11.22 -5.44
C TYR A 85 -6.29 11.15 -4.13
N ILE A 86 -7.09 10.10 -3.93
CA ILE A 86 -7.86 9.86 -2.71
C ILE A 86 -6.91 9.80 -1.50
N ILE A 87 -5.84 9.01 -1.60
CA ILE A 87 -4.81 8.92 -0.55
C ILE A 87 -4.11 10.25 -0.35
N ALA A 88 -3.73 10.96 -1.42
CA ALA A 88 -3.06 12.26 -1.32
C ALA A 88 -3.91 13.29 -0.56
N ARG A 89 -5.21 13.37 -0.87
CA ARG A 89 -6.16 14.30 -0.20
C ARG A 89 -6.32 13.97 1.27
N PHE A 90 -6.43 12.68 1.61
CA PHE A 90 -6.47 12.23 2.99
C PHE A 90 -5.19 12.63 3.73
N CYS A 91 -4.03 12.27 3.18
CA CYS A 91 -2.73 12.52 3.76
C CYS A 91 -2.42 14.02 3.94
N GLU A 92 -2.83 14.86 2.99
CA GLU A 92 -2.72 16.32 3.11
C GLU A 92 -3.57 16.88 4.25
N HIS A 93 -4.81 16.38 4.43
CA HIS A 93 -5.70 16.84 5.50
C HIS A 93 -5.16 16.51 6.90
N TYR A 94 -4.63 15.31 7.08
CA TYR A 94 -4.13 14.82 8.37
C TYR A 94 -2.62 15.05 8.59
N ASN A 95 -1.94 15.69 7.63
CA ASN A 95 -0.50 15.92 7.63
C ASN A 95 0.33 14.63 7.81
N ILE A 96 -0.03 13.59 7.07
CA ILE A 96 0.63 12.28 7.09
C ILE A 96 1.46 12.14 5.81
N PRO A 97 2.77 11.83 5.89
CA PRO A 97 3.56 11.50 4.71
C PRO A 97 2.99 10.28 3.98
N PHE A 98 3.11 10.24 2.66
CA PHE A 98 2.74 9.04 1.91
C PHE A 98 3.62 8.75 0.71
N VAL A 99 3.55 7.51 0.26
CA VAL A 99 4.21 7.05 -0.96
C VAL A 99 3.31 6.06 -1.69
N SER A 100 3.31 6.12 -3.01
CA SER A 100 2.62 5.15 -3.85
C SER A 100 3.61 4.23 -4.55
N ALA A 101 3.16 3.03 -4.88
CA ALA A 101 3.82 2.18 -5.85
C ALA A 101 2.80 1.53 -6.80
N SER A 102 3.22 1.29 -8.03
CA SER A 102 2.44 0.60 -9.05
C SER A 102 3.30 -0.41 -9.78
N VAL A 103 2.70 -1.50 -10.24
CA VAL A 103 3.42 -2.61 -10.89
C VAL A 103 2.67 -3.06 -12.13
N GLY A 104 3.39 -3.20 -13.24
CA GLY A 104 2.93 -3.81 -14.48
C GLY A 104 3.75 -5.05 -14.83
N ILE A 105 3.57 -5.55 -16.04
CA ILE A 105 4.36 -6.68 -16.56
C ILE A 105 5.81 -6.22 -16.81
N GLU A 106 5.99 -5.13 -17.54
CA GLU A 106 7.30 -4.65 -18.00
C GLU A 106 7.83 -3.47 -17.18
N THR A 107 6.95 -2.77 -16.47
CA THR A 107 7.25 -1.52 -15.78
C THR A 107 6.75 -1.55 -14.35
N GLY A 108 7.30 -0.68 -13.52
CA GLY A 108 6.78 -0.41 -12.18
C GLY A 108 7.34 0.91 -11.68
N THR A 109 6.63 1.51 -10.74
CA THR A 109 6.99 2.80 -10.14
C THR A 109 6.87 2.68 -8.63
N TRP A 110 7.71 3.41 -7.92
CA TRP A 110 7.57 3.68 -6.49
C TRP A 110 8.04 5.12 -6.25
N GLY A 111 7.42 5.81 -5.30
CA GLY A 111 7.84 7.16 -4.98
C GLY A 111 7.32 8.25 -5.94
N PRO A 112 7.71 9.51 -5.68
CA PRO A 112 8.46 9.94 -4.49
C PRO A 112 7.61 9.87 -3.21
N ILE A 113 8.24 10.05 -2.06
CA ILE A 113 7.53 10.30 -0.80
C ILE A 113 7.03 11.74 -0.82
N TYR A 114 5.76 11.94 -0.50
CA TYR A 114 5.11 13.24 -0.40
C TYR A 114 4.86 13.61 1.06
N ASP A 115 5.25 14.82 1.44
CA ASP A 115 5.17 15.33 2.81
C ASP A 115 5.09 16.88 2.83
N GLU A 116 5.50 17.52 3.94
CA GLU A 116 5.55 18.98 4.03
C GLU A 116 6.55 19.64 3.05
N SER A 117 7.65 18.97 2.74
CA SER A 117 8.73 19.49 1.90
C SER A 117 8.54 19.16 0.42
N ASN A 118 7.89 18.03 0.11
CA ASN A 118 7.58 17.59 -1.25
C ASN A 118 6.08 17.36 -1.41
N LYS A 119 5.35 18.36 -1.90
CA LYS A 119 3.88 18.29 -2.01
C LYS A 119 3.43 17.48 -3.23
N PHE A 120 2.31 16.76 -3.09
CA PHE A 120 1.70 16.01 -4.18
C PHE A 120 1.22 16.96 -5.31
N PRO A 121 1.58 16.71 -6.59
CA PRO A 121 1.27 17.61 -7.69
C PRO A 121 -0.14 17.40 -8.25
N TYR A 122 -1.15 17.95 -7.59
CA TYR A 122 -2.57 17.81 -7.96
C TYR A 122 -2.93 18.23 -9.40
N ASN A 123 -2.12 19.09 -10.04
CA ASN A 123 -2.41 19.64 -11.36
C ASN A 123 -2.08 18.68 -12.53
N ASN A 124 -1.51 17.49 -12.26
CA ASN A 124 -1.17 16.49 -13.28
C ASN A 124 -2.18 15.32 -13.29
N LEU A 125 -3.42 15.58 -13.71
CA LEU A 125 -4.47 14.55 -13.84
C LEU A 125 -4.17 13.44 -14.88
N ASN A 126 -3.15 13.62 -15.72
CA ASN A 126 -2.68 12.57 -16.66
C ASN A 126 -1.96 11.40 -15.97
N LEU A 127 -1.68 11.50 -14.66
CA LEU A 127 -1.11 10.41 -13.85
C LEU A 127 -2.02 9.17 -13.79
N PHE A 128 -3.32 9.31 -14.07
CA PHE A 128 -4.30 8.23 -13.98
C PHE A 128 -4.52 7.49 -15.30
N THR A 129 -3.50 7.31 -16.12
CA THR A 129 -3.60 6.55 -17.37
C THR A 129 -2.44 5.55 -17.32
N HIS A 130 -2.67 4.31 -16.94
CA HIS A 130 -2.94 3.19 -17.83
C HIS A 130 -3.56 2.05 -17.02
N GLY A 131 -4.54 1.33 -17.58
CA GLY A 131 -5.01 0.10 -16.96
C GLY A 131 -3.87 -0.90 -16.87
N ILE A 132 -3.52 -1.33 -15.66
CA ILE A 132 -2.58 -2.42 -15.44
C ILE A 132 -3.30 -3.70 -15.86
N ASN A 133 -2.94 -4.26 -17.01
CA ASN A 133 -3.51 -5.52 -17.50
C ASN A 133 -3.04 -6.75 -16.71
N GLY A 134 -2.07 -6.56 -15.83
CA GLY A 134 -1.50 -7.58 -14.95
C GLY A 134 -0.09 -7.19 -14.50
N SER A 135 0.47 -7.99 -13.61
CA SER A 135 1.86 -7.86 -13.18
C SER A 135 2.47 -9.23 -12.93
N ILE A 136 3.81 -9.30 -12.92
CA ILE A 136 4.55 -10.55 -12.72
C ILE A 136 5.36 -10.50 -11.42
N SER A 137 5.58 -11.67 -10.81
CA SER A 137 6.29 -11.82 -9.53
C SER A 137 7.63 -11.07 -9.44
N PRO A 138 8.51 -11.11 -10.46
CA PRO A 138 9.78 -10.39 -10.40
C PRO A 138 9.60 -8.87 -10.28
N THR A 139 8.74 -8.28 -11.09
CA THR A 139 8.45 -6.84 -11.08
C THR A 139 7.87 -6.42 -9.73
N ASN A 140 6.89 -7.18 -9.21
CA ASN A 140 6.33 -6.96 -7.88
C ASN A 140 7.40 -6.99 -6.77
N SER A 141 8.30 -7.97 -6.82
CA SER A 141 9.34 -8.14 -5.80
C SER A 141 10.38 -7.02 -5.83
N ILE A 142 10.80 -6.59 -7.02
CA ILE A 142 11.77 -5.50 -7.18
C ILE A 142 11.19 -4.18 -6.68
N ILE A 143 9.99 -3.84 -7.15
CA ILE A 143 9.32 -2.57 -6.78
C ILE A 143 8.96 -2.56 -5.29
N GLY A 144 8.42 -3.66 -4.77
CA GLY A 144 8.14 -3.80 -3.34
C GLY A 144 9.39 -3.65 -2.47
N SER A 145 10.54 -4.15 -2.93
CA SER A 145 11.81 -4.01 -2.19
C SER A 145 12.32 -2.57 -2.20
N PHE A 146 12.25 -1.87 -3.33
CA PHE A 146 12.67 -0.45 -3.39
C PHE A 146 11.74 0.46 -2.58
N LEU A 147 10.43 0.23 -2.67
CA LEU A 147 9.44 0.93 -1.86
C LEU A 147 9.73 0.76 -0.36
N ALA A 148 9.94 -0.48 0.10
CA ALA A 148 10.24 -0.75 1.49
C ALA A 148 11.57 -0.12 1.93
N TYR A 149 12.57 -0.11 1.05
CA TYR A 149 13.86 0.55 1.31
C TYR A 149 13.69 2.06 1.51
N ASP A 150 13.00 2.75 0.61
CA ASP A 150 12.80 4.21 0.72
C ASP A 150 11.97 4.59 1.93
N VAL A 151 10.92 3.83 2.25
CA VAL A 151 10.13 4.01 3.47
C VAL A 151 11.01 3.83 4.71
N PHE A 152 11.88 2.82 4.72
CA PHE A 152 12.79 2.60 5.84
C PHE A 152 13.79 3.76 5.99
N ILE A 153 14.42 4.19 4.90
CA ILE A 153 15.34 5.34 4.90
C ILE A 153 14.63 6.61 5.39
N TYR A 154 13.37 6.83 5.02
CA TYR A 154 12.59 7.99 5.45
C TYR A 154 12.25 7.98 6.94
N LEU A 155 11.94 6.82 7.51
CA LEU A 155 11.53 6.71 8.92
C LEU A 155 12.69 6.76 9.92
N PHE A 156 13.91 6.45 9.47
CA PHE A 156 15.06 6.20 10.34
C PHE A 156 16.25 7.15 10.12
N ASN A 157 16.17 8.06 9.16
CA ASN A 157 17.11 9.17 9.01
C ASN A 157 16.49 10.47 9.53
#